data_AF-H9WIU8-F1
#
_entry.id   AF-H9WIU8-F1
#
_cell.length_a   1.000
_cell.length_b   1.000
_cell.length_c   1.000
_cell.angle_alpha   90.00
_cell.angle_beta   90.00
_cell.angle_gamma   90.00
#
_symmetry.space_group_name_H-M   'P 1'
#
loop_
_entity.id
_entity.type
_entity.pdbx_description
1 polymer ?
#
loop_
_entity_poly.entity_id
_entity_poly.type
_entity_poly.pdbx_seq_one_letter_code
_entity_poly.pdbx_strand_id
1 'polypeptide(L)'
;CITKPMMTCSAIAVALHVPINIFLRRLGVKGAALAICWSDFNVVLLLVGYVVKTGLHKTTHEEGWWRLKGCSACVALLRLSVASCLMTCLEWWCYEIVMLITGRLPRPQESVSELAIMFNADQILFALMLSLGSCASTRVSNELGGNRPLGAYHAAAVSLGLSVV
;
A
#
# COMPACT_ATOMS: atom_id res chain seq x y z
N CYS A 1 7.03 16.54 -3.92
CA CYS A 1 6.97 15.07 -4.06
C CYS A 1 6.31 14.49 -2.81
N ILE A 2 5.15 13.83 -2.95
CA ILE A 2 4.34 13.35 -1.82
C ILE A 2 4.98 12.14 -1.12
N THR A 3 5.92 11.46 -1.77
CA THR A 3 6.56 10.25 -1.22
C THR A 3 7.47 10.51 -0.03
N LYS A 4 8.12 11.68 0.07
CA LYS A 4 9.02 12.04 1.19
C LYS A 4 8.31 12.04 2.54
N PRO A 5 7.21 12.80 2.74
CA PRO A 5 6.49 12.77 4.02
C PRO A 5 5.85 11.41 4.31
N MET A 6 5.41 10.69 3.28
CA MET A 6 4.84 9.35 3.45
C MET A 6 5.90 8.37 3.99
N MET A 7 7.11 8.38 3.41
CA MET A 7 8.24 7.57 3.86
C MET A 7 8.63 7.87 5.31
N THR A 8 8.74 9.14 5.69
CA THR A 8 9.13 9.51 7.06
C THR A 8 8.06 9.13 8.08
N CYS A 9 6.77 9.33 7.76
CA CYS A 9 5.67 8.92 8.63
C CYS A 9 5.65 7.40 8.83
N SER A 10 5.80 6.63 7.75
CA SER A 10 5.86 5.16 7.82
C SER A 10 7.07 4.67 8.60
N ALA A 11 8.25 5.28 8.43
CA ALA A 11 9.45 4.92 9.19
C ALA A 11 9.28 5.14 10.69
N ILE A 12 8.67 6.27 11.09
CA ILE A 12 8.35 6.57 12.49
C ILE A 12 7.32 5.55 13.02
N ALA A 13 6.27 5.25 12.26
CA ALA A 13 5.24 4.31 12.68
C ALA A 13 5.79 2.88 12.88
N VAL A 14 6.70 2.43 12.01
CA VAL A 14 7.41 1.15 12.16
C VAL A 14 8.31 1.16 13.41
N ALA A 15 9.05 2.25 13.64
CA ALA A 15 9.87 2.40 14.84
C ALA A 15 9.04 2.34 16.14
N LEU A 16 7.81 2.89 16.11
CA LEU A 16 6.87 2.82 17.22
C LEU A 16 6.18 1.45 17.34
N HIS A 17 6.06 0.68 16.27
CA HIS A 17 5.35 -0.60 16.27
C HIS A 17 6.00 -1.63 17.21
N VAL A 18 7.34 -1.69 17.26
CA VAL A 18 8.09 -2.61 18.14
C VAL A 18 7.80 -2.38 19.64
N PRO A 19 7.96 -1.16 20.19
CA PRO A 19 7.66 -0.93 21.61
C PRO A 19 6.17 -1.12 21.94
N ILE A 20 5.26 -0.79 21.01
CA ILE A 20 3.82 -1.04 21.20
C ILE A 20 3.54 -2.54 21.35
N ASN A 21 4.13 -3.38 20.49
CA ASN A 21 3.99 -4.83 20.58
C ASN A 21 4.57 -5.38 21.88
N ILE A 22 5.74 -4.91 22.31
CA ILE A 22 6.36 -5.34 23.57
C ILE A 22 5.46 -4.98 24.76
N PHE A 23 4.88 -3.78 24.76
CA PHE A 23 3.96 -3.32 25.80
C PHE A 23 2.68 -4.15 25.86
N LEU A 24 2.10 -4.47 24.70
CA LEU A 24 0.83 -5.19 24.58
C LEU A 24 0.98 -6.72 24.60
N ARG A 25 2.20 -7.26 24.69
CA ARG A 25 2.47 -8.71 24.61
C ARG A 25 1.65 -9.56 25.59
N ARG A 26 1.32 -9.00 26.77
CA ARG A 26 0.57 -9.70 27.84
C ARG A 26 -0.89 -9.97 27.47
N LEU A 27 -1.42 -9.30 26.45
CA LEU A 27 -2.79 -9.46 25.97
C LEU A 27 -2.91 -10.53 24.86
N GLY A 28 -1.81 -11.21 24.51
CA GLY A 28 -1.78 -12.25 23.48
C GLY A 28 -2.25 -11.75 22.12
N VAL A 29 -3.11 -12.51 21.45
CA VAL A 29 -3.65 -12.18 20.11
C VAL A 29 -4.39 -10.84 20.08
N LYS A 30 -5.12 -10.51 21.15
CA LYS A 30 -5.81 -9.20 21.27
C LYS A 30 -4.82 -8.04 21.31
N GLY A 31 -3.68 -8.25 21.96
CA GLY A 31 -2.59 -7.28 22.00
C GLY A 31 -1.97 -7.04 20.63
N ALA A 32 -1.75 -8.09 19.85
CA ALA A 32 -1.26 -7.98 18.48
C ALA A 32 -2.23 -7.22 17.57
N ALA A 33 -3.53 -7.53 17.64
CA ALA A 33 -4.55 -6.79 16.89
C ALA A 33 -4.57 -5.30 17.25
N LEU A 34 -4.52 -4.99 18.55
CA LEU A 34 -4.50 -3.60 19.02
C LEU A 34 -3.22 -2.87 18.60
N ALA A 35 -2.07 -3.54 18.59
CA ALA A 35 -0.81 -2.98 18.14
C ALA A 35 -0.85 -2.58 16.65
N ILE A 36 -1.45 -3.41 15.81
CA ILE A 36 -1.65 -3.12 14.37
C ILE A 36 -2.56 -1.90 14.21
N CYS A 37 -3.75 -1.90 14.84
CA CYS A 37 -4.67 -0.77 14.77
C CYS A 37 -4.01 0.53 15.24
N TRP A 38 -3.21 0.48 16.30
CA TRP A 38 -2.50 1.67 16.79
C TRP A 38 -1.45 2.15 15.80
N SER A 39 -0.67 1.25 15.20
CA SER A 39 0.33 1.62 14.19
C SER A 39 -0.28 2.25 12.95
N ASP A 40 -1.42 1.74 12.48
CA ASP A 40 -2.14 2.35 11.35
C ASP A 40 -2.61 3.76 11.71
N PHE A 41 -3.15 3.93 12.92
CA PHE A 41 -3.60 5.23 13.40
C PHE A 41 -2.44 6.23 13.53
N ASN A 42 -1.25 5.78 13.94
CA ASN A 42 -0.05 6.63 14.01
C ASN A 42 0.32 7.18 12.63
N VAL A 43 0.30 6.36 11.57
CA VAL A 43 0.58 6.82 10.20
C VAL A 43 -0.41 7.91 9.78
N VAL A 44 -1.71 7.69 10.02
CA VAL A 44 -2.76 8.66 9.69
C VAL A 44 -2.57 9.97 10.44
N LEU A 45 -2.33 9.91 11.76
CA LEU A 45 -2.12 11.10 12.59
C LEU A 45 -0.89 11.90 12.15
N LEU A 46 0.23 11.23 11.87
CA LEU A 46 1.45 11.89 11.40
C LEU A 46 1.24 12.56 10.04
N LEU A 47 0.53 11.89 9.12
CA LEU A 47 0.24 12.43 7.79
C LEU A 47 -0.70 13.64 7.86
N VAL A 48 -1.78 13.56 8.65
CA VAL A 48 -2.70 14.68 8.90
C VAL A 48 -1.95 15.85 9.54
N GLY A 49 -1.13 15.58 10.56
CA GLY A 49 -0.29 16.60 11.20
C GLY A 49 0.67 17.28 10.22
N TYR A 50 1.26 16.53 9.31
CA TYR A 50 2.12 17.06 8.25
C TYR A 50 1.34 17.98 7.28
N VAL A 51 0.17 17.55 6.81
CA VAL A 51 -0.68 18.34 5.89
C VAL A 51 -1.19 19.64 6.53
N VAL A 52 -1.53 19.59 7.82
CA VAL A 52 -1.95 20.78 8.58
C VAL A 52 -0.77 21.75 8.76
N LYS A 53 0.40 21.27 9.20
CA LYS A 53 1.59 22.11 9.42
C LYS A 53 2.13 22.75 8.15
N THR A 54 2.12 22.03 7.03
CA THR A 54 2.59 22.54 5.73
C THR A 54 1.60 23.49 5.07
N GLY A 55 0.38 23.63 5.60
CA GLY A 55 -0.65 24.47 5.00
C GLY A 55 -1.18 23.94 3.66
N LEU A 56 -0.80 22.73 3.24
CA LEU A 56 -1.15 22.16 1.95
C LEU A 56 -2.66 21.99 1.77
N HIS A 57 -3.38 21.80 2.88
CA HIS A 57 -4.84 21.81 2.90
C HIS A 57 -5.45 23.10 2.36
N LYS A 58 -4.79 24.26 2.49
CA LYS A 58 -5.32 25.56 2.05
C LYS A 58 -5.26 25.72 0.53
N THR A 59 -4.13 25.34 -0.08
CA THR A 59 -3.98 25.34 -1.55
C THR A 59 -4.87 24.29 -2.22
N THR A 60 -5.05 23.13 -1.58
CA THR A 60 -5.99 22.11 -2.07
C THR A 60 -7.46 22.52 -1.85
N HIS A 61 -7.79 23.38 -0.88
CA HIS A 61 -9.18 23.82 -0.64
C HIS A 61 -9.67 24.84 -1.67
N GLU A 62 -8.79 25.70 -2.21
CA GLU A 62 -9.14 26.69 -3.24
C GLU A 62 -9.43 26.03 -4.60
N GLU A 63 -8.80 24.88 -4.90
CA GLU A 63 -9.12 24.03 -6.06
C GLU A 63 -10.04 22.84 -5.70
N GLY A 64 -10.64 22.90 -4.51
CA GLY A 64 -11.20 21.84 -3.66
C GLY A 64 -11.89 20.63 -4.28
N TRP A 65 -11.94 19.56 -3.48
CA TRP A 65 -12.90 18.44 -3.50
C TRP A 65 -14.34 18.81 -3.91
N TRP A 66 -14.74 20.07 -3.73
CA TRP A 66 -15.98 20.64 -4.27
C TRP A 66 -16.04 20.72 -5.82
N ARG A 67 -14.90 20.81 -6.54
CA ARG A 67 -14.80 20.68 -8.01
C ARG A 67 -14.95 19.24 -8.50
N LEU A 68 -14.72 18.24 -7.63
CA LEU A 68 -15.12 16.84 -7.88
C LEU A 68 -16.64 16.61 -7.79
N LYS A 69 -17.47 17.66 -7.56
CA LYS A 69 -18.94 17.60 -7.65
C LYS A 69 -19.48 17.30 -9.06
N GLY A 70 -18.64 17.09 -10.06
CA GLY A 70 -19.08 16.40 -11.27
C GLY A 70 -19.33 14.93 -10.93
N CYS A 71 -20.60 14.50 -10.91
CA CYS A 71 -20.99 13.09 -10.72
C CYS A 71 -20.10 12.13 -11.54
N SER A 72 -19.73 12.54 -12.77
CA SER A 72 -18.84 11.81 -13.67
C SER A 72 -17.43 11.53 -13.09
N ALA A 73 -16.76 12.50 -12.45
CA ALA A 73 -15.42 12.30 -11.91
C ALA A 73 -15.42 11.39 -10.66
N CYS A 74 -16.43 11.55 -9.80
CA CYS A 74 -16.62 10.68 -8.64
C CYS A 74 -16.96 9.24 -9.07
N VAL A 75 -17.85 9.07 -10.05
CA VAL A 75 -18.18 7.75 -10.63
C VAL A 75 -16.97 7.12 -11.30
N ALA A 76 -16.16 7.89 -12.04
CA ALA A 76 -14.94 7.39 -12.65
C ALA A 76 -13.92 6.91 -11.60
N LEU A 77 -13.73 7.69 -10.53
CA LEU A 77 -12.87 7.31 -9.41
C LEU A 77 -13.40 6.05 -8.72
N LEU A 78 -14.68 6.01 -8.37
CA LEU A 78 -15.31 4.84 -7.74
C LEU A 78 -15.18 3.59 -8.62
N ARG A 79 -15.41 3.70 -9.93
CA ARG A 79 -15.25 2.57 -10.87
C ARG A 79 -13.82 2.05 -10.86
N LEU A 80 -12.83 2.95 -10.87
CA LEU A 80 -11.42 2.56 -10.82
C LEU A 80 -11.09 1.93 -9.46
N SER A 81 -11.52 2.53 -8.35
CA SER A 81 -11.29 2.03 -6.99
C SER A 81 -11.94 0.66 -6.76
N VAL A 82 -13.16 0.44 -7.24
CA VAL A 82 -13.84 -0.87 -7.14
C VAL A 82 -13.08 -1.92 -7.94
N ALA A 83 -12.65 -1.61 -9.17
CA ALA A 83 -11.87 -2.53 -9.98
C ALA A 83 -10.53 -2.88 -9.30
N SER A 84 -9.81 -1.89 -8.76
CA SER A 84 -8.58 -2.11 -8.00
C SER A 84 -8.81 -2.93 -6.73
N CYS A 85 -9.87 -2.62 -5.97
CA CYS A 85 -10.23 -3.35 -4.75
C CYS A 85 -10.54 -4.81 -5.04
N LEU A 86 -11.36 -5.09 -6.07
CA LEU A 86 -11.68 -6.46 -6.48
C LEU A 86 -10.43 -7.23 -6.92
N MET A 87 -9.56 -6.61 -7.70
CA MET A 87 -8.30 -7.23 -8.13
C MET A 87 -7.45 -7.65 -6.92
N THR A 88 -7.24 -6.74 -5.97
CA THR A 88 -6.48 -7.04 -4.74
C THR A 88 -7.20 -8.07 -3.87
N CYS A 89 -8.51 -7.96 -3.66
CA CYS A 89 -9.24 -8.94 -2.86
C CYS A 89 -9.17 -10.35 -3.47
N LEU A 90 -9.31 -10.48 -4.79
CA LEU A 90 -9.19 -11.76 -5.47
C LEU A 90 -7.79 -12.36 -5.34
N GLU A 91 -6.75 -11.54 -5.44
CA GLU A 91 -5.36 -11.96 -5.21
C GLU A 91 -5.18 -12.54 -3.80
N TRP A 92 -5.61 -11.81 -2.77
CA TRP A 92 -5.55 -12.27 -1.38
C TRP A 92 -6.38 -13.52 -1.12
N TRP A 93 -7.59 -13.61 -1.68
CA TRP A 93 -8.41 -14.81 -1.54
C TRP A 93 -7.78 -16.03 -2.20
N CYS A 94 -7.10 -15.88 -3.33
CA CYS A 94 -6.36 -16.98 -3.94
C CYS A 94 -5.29 -17.52 -2.98
N TYR A 95 -4.52 -16.64 -2.32
CA TYR A 95 -3.52 -17.06 -1.33
C TYR A 95 -4.16 -17.80 -0.14
N GLU A 96 -5.28 -17.31 0.39
CA GLU A 96 -6.02 -17.96 1.47
C GLU A 96 -6.59 -19.32 1.05
N ILE A 97 -7.13 -19.43 -0.16
CA ILE A 97 -7.64 -20.70 -0.70
C ILE A 97 -6.50 -21.73 -0.81
N VAL A 98 -5.33 -21.34 -1.32
CA VAL A 98 -4.16 -22.22 -1.39
C VAL A 98 -3.71 -22.66 0.00
N MET A 99 -3.70 -21.75 0.98
CA MET A 99 -3.39 -22.07 2.37
C MET A 99 -4.40 -23.08 2.96
N LEU A 100 -5.70 -22.87 2.73
CA LEU A 100 -6.77 -23.75 3.20
C LEU A 100 -6.71 -25.15 2.56
N ILE A 101 -6.41 -25.23 1.26
CA ILE A 101 -6.24 -26.51 0.54
C ILE A 101 -5.01 -27.24 1.08
N THR A 102 -3.91 -26.54 1.30
CA THR A 102 -2.67 -27.12 1.86
C THR A 102 -2.91 -27.71 3.26
N GLY A 103 -3.80 -27.12 4.04
CA GLY A 103 -4.25 -27.66 5.33
C GLY A 103 -5.04 -28.97 5.26
N ARG A 104 -5.42 -29.45 4.06
CA ARG A 104 -6.15 -30.72 3.84
C ARG A 104 -5.26 -31.84 3.29
N LEU A 105 -3.97 -31.59 3.08
CA LEU A 105 -3.02 -32.60 2.61
C LEU A 105 -2.76 -33.68 3.70
N PRO A 106 -2.22 -34.86 3.32
CA PRO A 106 -1.95 -35.95 4.26
C PRO A 106 -1.02 -35.58 5.43
N ARG A 107 -0.13 -34.59 5.24
CA ARG A 107 0.79 -34.05 6.26
C ARG A 107 0.60 -32.54 6.39
N PRO A 108 -0.51 -32.07 6.97
CA PRO A 108 -0.91 -30.67 6.89
C PRO A 108 0.04 -29.73 7.66
N GLN A 109 0.61 -30.19 8.79
CA GLN A 109 1.57 -29.38 9.56
C GLN A 109 2.85 -29.10 8.76
N GLU A 110 3.39 -30.12 8.09
CA GLU A 110 4.60 -29.98 7.26
C GLU A 110 4.30 -29.07 6.05
N SER A 111 3.26 -29.40 5.27
CA SER A 111 2.95 -28.66 4.04
C SER A 111 2.55 -27.20 4.30
N VAL A 112 1.77 -26.92 5.35
CA VAL A 112 1.40 -25.53 5.71
C VAL A 112 2.62 -24.74 6.19
N SER A 113 3.53 -25.38 6.93
CA SER A 113 4.76 -24.70 7.38
C SER A 113 5.69 -24.33 6.22
N GLU A 114 5.87 -25.24 5.26
CA GLU A 114 6.64 -25.00 4.04
C GLU A 114 6.02 -23.87 3.21
N LEU A 115 4.70 -23.94 2.99
CA LEU A 115 3.96 -22.91 2.26
C LEU A 115 4.04 -21.55 2.94
N ALA A 116 3.94 -21.49 4.28
CA ALA A 116 4.02 -20.24 5.02
C ALA A 116 5.40 -19.58 4.88
N ILE A 117 6.49 -20.36 4.93
CA ILE A 117 7.84 -19.84 4.68
C ILE A 117 7.96 -19.32 3.26
N MET A 118 7.46 -20.07 2.28
CA MET A 118 7.46 -19.68 0.86
C MET A 118 6.67 -18.38 0.64
N PHE A 119 5.48 -18.23 1.22
CA PHE A 119 4.69 -17.01 1.13
C PHE A 119 5.37 -15.81 1.79
N ASN A 120 6.04 -16.00 2.94
CA ASN A 120 6.81 -14.91 3.55
C ASN A 120 7.96 -14.45 2.63
N ALA A 121 8.64 -15.38 1.96
CA ALA A 121 9.69 -15.03 0.99
C ALA A 121 9.11 -14.31 -0.24
N ASP A 122 7.98 -14.78 -0.76
CA ASP A 122 7.24 -14.15 -1.86
C ASP A 122 6.86 -12.70 -1.53
N GLN A 123 6.32 -12.46 -0.32
CA GLN A 123 5.94 -11.11 0.12
C GLN A 123 7.11 -10.12 0.17
N ILE A 124 8.33 -10.58 0.52
CA ILE A 124 9.52 -9.73 0.51
C ILE A 124 9.88 -9.32 -0.93
N LEU A 125 9.86 -10.25 -1.88
CA LEU A 125 10.11 -9.98 -3.29
C LEU A 125 9.01 -9.08 -3.89
N PHE A 126 7.76 -9.38 -3.56
CA PHE A 126 6.60 -8.62 -3.99
C PHE A 126 6.67 -7.15 -3.50
N ALA A 127 7.09 -6.90 -2.26
CA ALA A 127 7.24 -5.55 -1.73
C ALA A 127 8.23 -4.68 -2.56
N LEU A 128 9.31 -5.28 -3.07
CA LEU A 128 10.26 -4.61 -3.95
C LEU A 128 9.61 -4.28 -5.30
N MET A 129 8.92 -5.26 -5.90
CA MET A 129 8.24 -5.09 -7.18
C MET A 129 7.11 -4.06 -7.10
N LEU A 130 6.33 -4.07 -6.02
CA LEU A 130 5.29 -3.10 -5.73
C LEU A 130 5.87 -1.69 -5.57
N SER A 131 7.02 -1.57 -4.91
CA SER A 131 7.72 -0.28 -4.75
C SER A 131 8.16 0.28 -6.10
N LEU A 132 8.74 -0.54 -6.98
CA LEU A 132 9.10 -0.15 -8.34
C LEU A 132 7.86 0.25 -9.16
N GLY A 133 6.80 -0.58 -9.13
CA GLY A 133 5.55 -0.32 -9.83
C GLY A 133 4.87 0.97 -9.39
N SER A 134 4.85 1.26 -8.07
CA SER A 134 4.29 2.51 -7.53
C SER A 134 5.09 3.75 -7.94
N CYS A 135 6.43 3.64 -7.99
CA CYS A 135 7.31 4.70 -8.47
C CYS A 135 7.09 4.97 -9.97
N ALA A 136 7.05 3.89 -10.78
CA ALA A 136 6.78 3.96 -12.21
C ALA A 136 5.42 4.60 -12.48
N SER A 137 4.36 4.10 -11.84
CA SER A 137 2.99 4.60 -11.95
C SER A 137 2.91 6.09 -11.59
N THR A 138 3.54 6.50 -10.48
CA THR A 138 3.56 7.92 -10.07
C THR A 138 4.28 8.80 -11.10
N ARG A 139 5.43 8.35 -11.62
CA ARG A 139 6.20 9.12 -12.62
C ARG A 139 5.45 9.22 -13.94
N VAL A 140 4.94 8.11 -14.47
CA VAL A 140 4.16 8.08 -15.71
C VAL A 140 2.89 8.93 -15.57
N SER A 141 2.17 8.82 -14.45
CA SER A 141 0.96 9.61 -14.20
C SER A 141 1.27 11.12 -14.14
N ASN A 142 2.38 11.52 -13.52
CA ASN A 142 2.79 12.92 -13.45
C ASN A 142 3.17 13.48 -14.84
N GLU A 143 3.89 12.72 -15.67
CA GLU A 143 4.24 13.16 -17.03
C GLU A 143 3.02 13.22 -17.96
N LEU A 144 2.12 12.24 -17.87
CA LEU A 144 0.84 12.26 -18.60
C LEU A 144 -0.04 13.44 -18.16
N GLY A 145 -0.16 13.68 -16.85
CA GLY A 145 -0.91 14.82 -16.31
C GLY A 145 -0.30 16.18 -16.69
N GLY A 146 1.02 16.22 -16.92
CA GLY A 146 1.73 17.39 -17.45
C GLY A 146 1.70 17.54 -18.97
N ASN A 147 0.95 16.69 -19.68
CA ASN A 147 0.88 16.63 -21.15
C ASN A 147 2.25 16.40 -21.83
N ARG A 148 3.09 15.54 -21.23
CA ARG A 148 4.45 15.19 -21.71
C ARG A 148 4.52 13.71 -22.11
N PRO A 149 3.99 13.33 -23.30
CA PRO A 149 3.90 11.92 -23.71
C PRO A 149 5.27 11.25 -23.88
N LEU A 150 6.29 11.97 -24.38
CA LEU A 150 7.64 11.42 -24.51
C LEU A 150 8.30 11.15 -23.14
N GLY A 151 8.05 12.02 -22.16
CA GLY A 151 8.50 11.83 -20.78
C GLY A 151 7.84 10.61 -20.12
N ALA A 152 6.54 10.43 -20.35
CA ALA A 152 5.80 9.26 -19.90
C ALA A 152 6.33 7.96 -20.53
N TYR A 153 6.63 7.98 -21.84
CA TYR A 153 7.21 6.84 -22.56
C TYR A 153 8.58 6.45 -21.99
N HIS A 154 9.49 7.42 -21.81
CA HIS A 154 10.79 7.15 -21.21
C HIS A 154 10.68 6.62 -19.78
N ALA A 155 9.77 7.18 -18.96
CA ALA A 155 9.54 6.70 -17.60
C ALA A 155 9.04 5.24 -17.58
N ALA A 156 8.14 4.88 -18.50
CA ALA A 156 7.65 3.51 -18.64
C ALA A 156 8.76 2.56 -19.13
N ALA A 157 9.52 2.95 -20.16
CA ALA A 157 10.59 2.14 -20.74
C ALA A 157 11.71 1.85 -19.72
N VAL A 158 12.15 2.86 -18.97
CA VAL A 158 13.16 2.67 -17.90
C VAL A 158 12.62 1.74 -16.81
N SER A 159 11.36 1.91 -16.41
CA SER A 159 10.76 1.07 -15.36
C SER A 159 10.63 -0.40 -15.81
N LEU A 160 10.26 -0.63 -17.08
CA LEU A 160 10.23 -1.97 -17.67
C LEU A 160 11.63 -2.58 -17.75
N GLY A 161 12.64 -1.81 -18.16
CA GLY A 161 14.03 -2.25 -18.17
C GLY A 161 14.52 -2.67 -16.78
N LEU A 162 14.19 -1.90 -15.73
CA LEU A 162 14.52 -2.26 -14.35
C LEU A 162 13.75 -3.48 -13.85
N SER A 163 12.54 -3.76 -14.35
CA SER A 163 11.75 -4.92 -13.92
C SER A 163 12.22 -6.25 -14.50
N VAL A 164 13.07 -6.22 -15.54
CA VAL A 164 13.65 -7.41 -16.18
C VAL A 164 14.95 -7.85 -15.52
N VAL A 165 15.60 -6.96 -14.77
CA VAL A 165 16.86 -7.19 -14.03
C VAL A 165 16.55 -7.72 -12.64
#